data_AF-A0A537HTN3-F1
#
_entry.id   AF-A0A537HTN3-F1
#
_cell.length_a   1.000
_cell.length_b   1.000
_cell.length_c   1.000
_cell.angle_alpha   90.00
_cell.angle_beta   90.00
_cell.angle_gamma   90.00
#
_symmetry.space_group_name_H-M   'P 1'
#
loop_
_entity.id
_entity.type
_entity.pdbx_description
1 polymer ?
#
loop_
_entity_poly.entity_id
_entity_poly.type
_entity_poly.pdbx_seq_one_letter_code
_entity_poly.pdbx_strand_id
1 'polypeptide(L)'
;MEFSDEPRSWVEEARSRIKRIEDLSPKDRLDMVYGIGLCCSTLAKSMQGWMQWIGNLSLKDFDQLELEEIFGIIKKATVQLMELDIDKTEKYEQSHGLRQKAPNQNRLVS
;
A
#
# COMPACT_ATOMS: atom_id res chain seq x y z
N MET A 1 -25.20 -10.43 -26.19
CA MET A 1 -24.08 -9.47 -26.20
C MET A 1 -23.05 -10.02 -25.24
N GLU A 2 -22.14 -10.84 -25.74
CA GLU A 2 -21.01 -11.32 -24.94
C GLU A 2 -20.08 -10.14 -24.75
N PHE A 3 -19.93 -9.67 -23.51
CA PHE A 3 -18.79 -8.85 -23.16
C PHE A 3 -17.59 -9.80 -23.19
N SER A 4 -16.81 -9.74 -24.26
CA SER A 4 -15.47 -10.31 -24.25
C SER A 4 -14.68 -9.53 -23.19
N ASP A 5 -14.64 -10.05 -21.96
CA ASP A 5 -13.64 -9.65 -20.96
C ASP A 5 -12.28 -10.14 -21.47
N GLU A 6 -11.74 -9.48 -22.49
CA GLU A 6 -10.34 -9.61 -22.83
C GLU A 6 -9.54 -9.25 -21.58
N PRO A 7 -8.59 -10.10 -21.15
CA PRO A 7 -7.76 -9.79 -20.00
C PRO A 7 -6.97 -8.53 -20.29
N ARG A 8 -7.39 -7.40 -19.71
CA ARG A 8 -6.64 -6.14 -19.76
C ARG A 8 -5.21 -6.38 -19.28
N SER A 9 -4.25 -5.85 -20.02
CA SER A 9 -2.85 -5.94 -19.62
C SER A 9 -2.67 -5.28 -18.26
N TRP A 10 -1.97 -5.94 -17.34
CA TRP A 10 -1.62 -5.36 -16.05
C TRP A 10 -0.97 -3.97 -16.21
N VAL A 11 -0.17 -3.78 -17.26
CA VAL A 11 0.48 -2.51 -17.57
C VAL A 11 -0.55 -1.41 -17.85
N GLU A 12 -1.61 -1.71 -18.60
CA GLU A 12 -2.69 -0.75 -18.88
C GLU A 12 -3.48 -0.42 -17.60
N GLU A 13 -3.75 -1.44 -16.78
CA GLU A 13 -4.40 -1.24 -15.49
C GLU A 13 -3.54 -0.35 -14.56
N ALA A 14 -2.23 -0.60 -14.50
CA ALA A 14 -1.30 0.19 -13.71
C ALA A 14 -1.23 1.65 -14.19
N ARG A 15 -1.16 1.88 -15.51
CA ARG A 15 -1.21 3.25 -16.09
C ARG A 15 -2.50 3.97 -15.75
N SER A 16 -3.64 3.29 -15.84
CA SER A 16 -4.93 3.88 -15.46
C SER A 16 -4.98 4.25 -13.97
N ARG A 17 -4.38 3.41 -13.10
CA ARG A 17 -4.29 3.69 -11.66
C ARG A 17 -3.39 4.87 -11.35
N ILE A 18 -2.23 4.95 -12.01
CA ILE A 18 -1.31 6.10 -11.89
C ILE A 18 -2.04 7.40 -12.22
N LYS A 19 -2.66 7.46 -13.41
CA LYS A 19 -3.41 8.64 -13.83
C LYS A 19 -4.50 9.03 -12.82
N ARG A 20 -5.26 8.05 -12.33
CA ARG A 20 -6.31 8.30 -11.32
C ARG A 20 -5.75 8.89 -10.02
N ILE A 21 -4.55 8.47 -9.61
CA ILE A 21 -3.86 8.99 -8.42
C ILE A 21 -3.33 10.40 -8.68
N GLU A 22 -2.72 10.66 -9.84
CA GLU A 22 -2.21 11.97 -10.24
C GLU A 22 -3.34 13.02 -10.36
N ASP A 23 -4.51 12.61 -10.85
CA ASP A 23 -5.69 13.46 -11.02
C ASP A 23 -6.43 13.73 -9.67
N LEU A 24 -5.99 13.15 -8.55
CA LEU A 24 -6.63 13.41 -7.24
C LEU A 24 -6.47 14.87 -6.84
N SER A 25 -7.60 15.55 -6.65
CA SER A 25 -7.67 16.92 -6.12
C SER A 25 -8.57 16.95 -4.88
N PRO A 26 -8.08 16.46 -3.72
CA PRO A 26 -8.89 16.36 -2.51
C PRO A 26 -9.25 17.75 -1.97
N LYS A 27 -10.53 18.00 -1.70
CA LYS A 27 -11.02 19.31 -1.27
C LYS A 27 -11.28 19.40 0.23
N ASP A 28 -11.51 18.25 0.86
CA ASP A 28 -11.74 18.16 2.30
C ASP A 28 -11.02 16.96 2.94
N ARG A 29 -11.21 16.80 4.25
CA ARG A 29 -10.58 15.74 5.04
C ARG A 29 -11.03 14.34 4.61
N LEU A 30 -12.28 14.15 4.21
CA LEU A 30 -12.78 12.84 3.78
C LEU A 30 -12.20 12.48 2.40
N ASP A 31 -12.08 13.45 1.50
CA ASP A 31 -11.40 13.28 0.22
C ASP A 31 -9.93 12.87 0.41
N MET A 32 -9.23 13.49 1.36
CA MET A 32 -7.85 13.11 1.69
C MET A 32 -7.76 11.67 2.20
N VAL A 33 -8.66 11.26 3.10
CA VAL A 33 -8.71 9.89 3.62
C VAL A 33 -8.96 8.89 2.48
N TYR A 34 -9.88 9.21 1.58
CA TYR A 34 -10.14 8.39 0.40
C TYR A 34 -8.91 8.31 -0.53
N GLY A 35 -8.25 9.44 -0.78
CA GLY A 35 -7.02 9.49 -1.59
C GLY A 35 -5.91 8.62 -1.01
N ILE A 36 -5.69 8.69 0.31
CA ILE A 36 -4.73 7.83 1.02
C ILE A 36 -5.09 6.35 0.83
N GLY A 37 -6.36 5.98 1.04
CA GLY A 37 -6.82 4.61 0.83
C GLY A 37 -6.62 4.10 -0.59
N LEU A 38 -6.82 4.96 -1.59
CA LEU A 38 -6.58 4.64 -3.00
C LEU A 38 -5.08 4.41 -3.30
N CYS A 39 -4.20 5.25 -2.75
CA CYS A 39 -2.75 5.08 -2.86
C CYS A 39 -2.30 3.76 -2.22
N CYS A 40 -2.71 3.50 -0.96
CA CYS A 40 -2.35 2.29 -0.22
C CYS A 40 -2.83 1.02 -0.96
N SER A 41 -4.08 0.98 -1.42
CA SER A 41 -4.62 -0.18 -2.14
C SER A 41 -3.93 -0.42 -3.48
N THR A 42 -3.56 0.64 -4.20
CA THR A 42 -2.81 0.53 -5.47
C THR A 42 -1.40 -0.01 -5.24
N LEU A 43 -0.69 0.50 -4.24
CA LEU A 43 0.62 -0.02 -3.84
C LEU A 43 0.55 -1.49 -3.42
N ALA A 44 -0.43 -1.86 -2.58
CA ALA A 44 -0.62 -3.23 -2.14
C ALA A 44 -0.84 -4.20 -3.31
N LYS A 45 -1.71 -3.84 -4.27
CA LYS A 45 -1.95 -4.66 -5.46
C LYS A 45 -0.68 -4.80 -6.32
N SER A 46 0.07 -3.71 -6.50
CA SER A 46 1.34 -3.74 -7.24
C SER A 46 2.37 -4.66 -6.57
N MET A 47 2.56 -4.53 -5.26
CA MET A 47 3.49 -5.36 -4.51
C MET A 47 3.10 -6.84 -4.52
N GLN A 48 1.80 -7.16 -4.53
CA GLN A 48 1.36 -8.54 -4.71
C GLN A 48 1.86 -9.15 -6.04
N GLY A 49 1.81 -8.40 -7.14
CA GLY A 49 2.36 -8.84 -8.43
C GLY A 49 3.87 -9.04 -8.39
N TRP A 50 4.61 -8.12 -7.76
CA TRP A 50 6.06 -8.27 -7.56
C TRP A 50 6.40 -9.50 -6.71
N MET A 51 5.64 -9.78 -5.65
CA MET A 51 5.84 -10.98 -4.83
C MET A 51 5.59 -12.26 -5.63
N GLN A 52 4.65 -12.26 -6.58
CA GLN A 52 4.46 -13.38 -7.50
C GLN A 52 5.65 -13.56 -8.44
N TRP A 53 6.19 -12.47 -9.00
CA TRP A 53 7.39 -12.52 -9.85
C TRP A 53 8.60 -13.06 -9.09
N ILE A 54 8.79 -12.62 -7.84
CA ILE A 54 9.85 -13.12 -6.96
C ILE A 54 9.63 -14.62 -6.68
N GLY A 55 8.43 -15.02 -6.28
CA GLY A 55 8.09 -16.41 -5.96
C GLY A 55 8.25 -17.36 -7.14
N ASN A 56 8.01 -16.87 -8.36
CA ASN A 56 8.16 -17.63 -9.60
C ASN A 56 9.57 -17.52 -10.23
N LEU A 57 10.52 -16.86 -9.54
CA LEU A 57 11.88 -16.58 -10.04
C LEU A 57 11.92 -15.82 -11.37
N SER A 58 10.86 -15.06 -11.71
CA SER A 58 10.78 -14.28 -12.96
C SER A 58 11.82 -13.16 -13.02
N LEU A 59 12.33 -12.71 -11.87
CA LEU A 59 13.39 -11.69 -11.81
C LEU A 59 14.74 -12.16 -12.38
N LYS A 60 14.95 -13.47 -12.55
CA LYS A 60 16.22 -14.02 -13.09
C LYS A 60 16.46 -13.63 -14.56
N ASP A 61 15.40 -13.22 -15.25
CA ASP A 61 15.44 -12.88 -16.68
C ASP A 61 15.88 -11.42 -16.90
N PHE A 62 15.98 -10.62 -15.83
CA PHE A 62 16.51 -9.26 -15.85
C PHE A 62 18.03 -9.27 -15.67
N ASP A 63 18.71 -8.31 -16.27
CA ASP A 63 20.16 -8.14 -16.09
C ASP A 63 20.52 -7.47 -14.74
N GLN A 64 21.82 -7.45 -14.41
CA GLN A 64 22.30 -6.90 -13.14
C GLN A 64 21.95 -5.41 -12.97
N LEU A 65 22.00 -4.60 -14.04
CA LEU A 65 21.72 -3.17 -13.97
C LEU A 65 20.22 -2.93 -13.75
N GLU A 66 19.38 -3.69 -14.42
CA GLU A 66 17.93 -3.65 -14.22
C GLU A 66 17.56 -4.05 -12.79
N LEU A 67 18.19 -5.09 -12.24
CA LEU A 67 17.97 -5.53 -10.86
C LEU A 67 18.42 -4.48 -9.83
N GLU A 68 19.56 -3.82 -10.07
CA GLU A 68 20.05 -2.73 -9.22
C GLU A 68 19.09 -1.53 -9.23
N GLU A 69 18.56 -1.16 -10.39
CA GLU A 69 17.56 -0.11 -10.53
C GLU A 69 16.27 -0.46 -9.76
N ILE A 70 15.70 -1.64 -10.03
CA ILE A 70 14.48 -2.14 -9.38
C ILE A 70 14.67 -2.15 -7.85
N PHE A 71 15.78 -2.71 -7.39
CA PHE A 71 16.10 -2.78 -5.96
C PHE A 71 16.23 -1.38 -5.35
N GLY A 72 16.95 -0.47 -6.00
CA GLY A 72 17.13 0.90 -5.52
C GLY A 72 15.81 1.64 -5.33
N ILE A 73 14.92 1.56 -6.31
CA ILE A 73 13.59 2.20 -6.28
C ILE A 73 12.72 1.60 -5.18
N ILE A 74 12.59 0.27 -5.13
CA ILE A 74 11.75 -0.41 -4.14
C ILE A 74 12.27 -0.15 -2.72
N LYS A 75 13.59 -0.23 -2.51
CA LYS A 75 14.22 0.04 -1.21
C LYS A 75 13.92 1.45 -0.73
N LYS A 76 14.09 2.45 -1.59
CA LYS A 76 13.82 3.86 -1.25
C LYS A 76 12.35 4.08 -0.89
N ALA A 77 11.43 3.58 -1.71
CA ALA A 77 10.00 3.70 -1.45
C ALA A 77 9.59 3.01 -0.15
N THR A 78 10.15 1.83 0.13
CA THR A 78 9.90 1.07 1.36
C THR A 78 10.31 1.86 2.59
N VAL A 79 11.52 2.40 2.62
CA VAL A 79 12.00 3.20 3.76
C VAL A 79 11.09 4.40 3.99
N GLN A 80 10.76 5.17 2.94
CA GLN A 80 9.89 6.35 3.07
C GLN A 80 8.49 6.02 3.59
N LEU A 81 7.91 4.90 3.15
CA LEU A 81 6.59 4.45 3.63
C LEU A 81 6.64 3.97 5.08
N MET A 82 7.70 3.25 5.47
CA MET A 82 7.87 2.77 6.85
C MET A 82 8.13 3.93 7.82
N GLU A 83 8.92 4.93 7.44
CA GLU A 83 9.13 6.14 8.26
C GLU A 83 7.82 6.89 8.51
N LEU A 84 6.98 7.03 7.48
CA LEU A 84 5.65 7.63 7.62
C LEU A 84 4.75 6.79 8.55
N ASP A 85 4.73 5.47 8.36
CA ASP A 85 3.91 4.57 9.18
C ASP A 85 4.31 4.65 10.66
N ILE A 86 5.61 4.55 10.96
CA ILE A 86 6.13 4.69 12.32
C ILE A 86 5.72 6.04 12.93
N ASP A 87 5.97 7.16 12.23
CA ASP A 87 5.61 8.50 12.75
C ASP A 87 4.12 8.63 13.08
N LYS A 88 3.23 8.14 12.21
CA LYS A 88 1.78 8.29 12.40
C LYS A 88 1.21 7.29 13.39
N THR A 89 1.69 6.06 13.36
CA THR A 89 1.24 5.00 14.26
C THR A 89 1.69 5.27 15.69
N GLU A 90 2.94 5.68 15.92
CA GLU A 90 3.41 6.05 17.25
C GLU A 90 2.60 7.22 17.84
N LYS A 91 2.36 8.28 17.07
CA LYS A 91 1.54 9.41 17.52
C LYS A 91 0.10 9.00 17.83
N TYR A 92 -0.46 8.10 17.03
CA TYR A 92 -1.81 7.58 17.27
C TYR A 92 -1.86 6.75 18.56
N GLU A 93 -0.91 5.85 18.76
CA GLU A 93 -0.80 5.02 19.96
C GLU A 93 -0.57 5.84 21.23
N GLN A 94 0.25 6.88 21.16
CA GLN A 94 0.48 7.80 22.29
C GLN A 94 -0.79 8.57 22.68
N SER A 95 -1.63 8.93 21.70
CA SER A 95 -2.84 9.73 21.93
C SER A 95 -4.08 8.89 22.27
N HIS A 96 -4.16 7.64 21.80
CA HIS A 96 -5.35 6.78 21.93
C HIS A 96 -5.09 5.51 22.75
N GLY A 97 -3.84 5.26 23.16
CA GLY A 97 -3.39 4.02 23.79
C GLY A 97 -3.23 2.86 22.80
N LEU A 98 -2.33 1.92 23.13
CA LEU A 98 -2.14 0.63 22.42
C LEU A 98 -3.37 -0.27 22.58
N ARG A 99 -4.50 0.05 21.93
CA ARG A 99 -5.82 -0.53 22.24
C ARG A 99 -6.22 -0.30 23.71
N GLN A 100 -7.48 0.03 23.96
CA GLN A 100 -7.98 0.03 25.33
C GLN A 100 -7.75 -1.38 25.91
N LYS A 101 -6.92 -1.51 26.97
CA LYS A 101 -7.01 -2.67 27.86
C LYS A 101 -8.49 -2.79 28.22
N ALA A 102 -9.10 -3.94 27.90
CA ALA A 102 -10.48 -4.21 28.27
C ALA A 102 -10.70 -3.82 29.75
N PRO A 103 -11.80 -3.13 30.09
CA PRO A 103 -12.04 -2.71 31.47
C PRO A 103 -12.03 -3.95 32.37
N ASN A 104 -11.21 -3.88 33.41
CA ASN A 104 -10.98 -4.91 34.40
C ASN A 104 -12.32 -5.38 35.00
N GLN A 105 -12.87 -6.52 34.56
CA GLN A 105 -14.10 -7.12 35.09
C GLN A 105 -13.86 -7.82 36.44
N ASN A 106 -13.10 -7.20 37.36
CA ASN A 106 -12.87 -7.77 38.70
C ASN A 106 -12.88 -6.71 39.81
N ARG A 107 -13.91 -5.86 39.78
CA ARG A 107 -14.41 -5.19 40.99
C ARG A 107 -15.91 -5.29 40.97
N LEU A 108 -16.44 -6.38 41.53
CA LEU A 108 -17.76 -6.48 42.17
C LEU A 108 -17.97 -7.96 42.53
N VAL A 109 -17.37 -8.41 43.65
CA VAL A 109 -18.09 -9.24 44.62
C VAL A 109 -17.55 -8.84 45.99
N SER A 110 -18.39 -8.12 46.72
CA SER A 110 -18.34 -7.84 48.15
C SER A 110 -18.46 -9.12 48.98
#